data_AF-A0A3J8T5Z6-F1
#
_entry.id   AF-A0A3J8T5Z6-F1
#
_cell.length_a   1.000
_cell.length_b   1.000
_cell.length_c   1.000
_cell.angle_alpha   90.00
_cell.angle_beta   90.00
_cell.angle_gamma   90.00
#
_symmetry.space_group_name_H-M   'P 1'
#
loop_
_entity.id
_entity.type
_entity.pdbx_description
1 polymer ?
#
loop_
_entity_poly.entity_id
_entity_poly.type
_entity_poly.pdbx_seq_one_letter_code
_entity_poly.pdbx_strand_id
1 'polypeptide(L)' 'AYANGDGLWDIGPVKKGVVPGEYMQVITYLGHGSEMIEVNYRYQGNSFGKSLSITGKL' A
#
# COMPACT_ATOMS: atom_id res chain seq x y z
N ALA A 1 1.93 0.69 -8.22
CA ALA A 1 3.09 0.49 -9.10
C ALA A 1 4.35 0.96 -8.37
N TYR A 2 5.52 0.39 -8.68
CA TYR A 2 6.83 0.82 -8.18
C TYR A 2 7.40 1.90 -9.10
N ALA A 3 8.01 2.95 -8.55
CA ALA A 3 8.55 4.05 -9.36
C ALA A 3 9.93 3.72 -9.95
N ASN A 4 10.78 3.02 -9.20
CA ASN A 4 12.14 2.68 -9.64
C ASN A 4 12.54 1.22 -9.33
N GLY A 5 11.80 0.50 -8.48
CA GLY A 5 12.08 -0.89 -8.12
C GLY A 5 13.26 -1.05 -7.16
N ASP A 6 13.77 0.07 -6.63
CA ASP A 6 14.97 0.14 -5.79
C ASP A 6 14.63 0.10 -4.29
N GLY A 7 13.37 0.35 -3.91
CA GLY A 7 12.93 0.24 -2.52
C GLY A 7 12.57 -1.20 -2.16
N LEU A 8 13.01 -1.66 -0.99
CA LEU A 8 12.48 -2.90 -0.41
C LEU A 8 11.23 -2.60 0.41
N TRP A 9 10.16 -3.34 0.11
CA TRP A 9 8.86 -3.20 0.76
C TRP A 9 8.32 -4.55 1.21
N ASP A 10 7.80 -4.62 2.43
CA ASP A 10 6.97 -5.72 2.90
C ASP A 10 5.52 -5.25 3.00
N ILE A 11 4.64 -5.87 2.21
CA ILE A 11 3.23 -5.48 2.07
C ILE A 11 2.39 -6.59 2.71
N GLY A 12 1.89 -6.34 3.92
CA GLY A 12 1.06 -7.27 4.65
C GLY A 12 -0.34 -7.44 4.03
N PRO A 13 -1.13 -8.43 4.48
CA PRO A 13 -2.50 -8.61 4.00
C PRO A 13 -3.42 -7.49 4.50
N VAL A 14 -4.50 -7.24 3.75
CA VAL A 14 -5.60 -6.39 4.21
C VAL A 14 -6.40 -7.14 5.28
N LYS A 15 -6.52 -6.55 6.47
CA LYS A 15 -7.28 -7.10 7.61
C LYS A 15 -8.55 -6.29 7.82
N LYS A 16 -9.65 -6.97 8.15
CA LYS A 16 -10.91 -6.33 8.54
C LYS A 16 -10.80 -5.79 9.97
N GLY A 17 -11.25 -4.56 10.18
CA GLY A 17 -11.30 -3.91 11.49
C GLY A 17 -12.45 -4.43 12.37
N VAL A 18 -12.61 -3.80 13.53
CA VAL A 18 -13.64 -4.18 14.51
C VAL A 18 -14.98 -3.54 14.14
N VAL A 19 -14.96 -2.35 13.53
CA VAL A 19 -16.18 -1.65 13.14
C VAL A 19 -16.59 -1.93 11.68
N PRO A 20 -17.89 -1.87 11.34
CA PRO A 20 -18.33 -2.05 9.96
C PRO A 20 -17.68 -1.05 9.00
N GLY A 21 -17.15 -1.55 7.88
CA GLY A 21 -16.51 -0.73 6.85
C GLY A 21 -15.03 -0.43 7.11
N GLU A 22 -14.49 -0.80 8.27
CA GLU A 22 -13.07 -0.59 8.59
C GLU A 22 -12.18 -1.72 8.04
N TYR A 23 -11.09 -1.32 7.41
CA TYR A 23 -10.04 -2.21 6.92
C TYR A 23 -8.68 -1.55 7.15
N MET A 24 -7.68 -2.38 7.43
CA MET A 24 -6.33 -1.92 7.71
C MET A 24 -5.31 -2.80 7.00
N GLN A 25 -4.28 -2.20 6.43
CA GLN A 25 -3.15 -2.89 5.81
C GLN A 25 -1.87 -2.25 6.32
N VAL A 26 -0.90 -3.08 6.71
CA VAL A 26 0.42 -2.62 7.13
C VAL A 26 1.36 -2.76 5.94
N ILE A 27 2.03 -1.66 5.60
CA ILE A 27 3.06 -1.61 4.56
C ILE A 27 4.33 -1.09 5.22
N THR A 28 5.38 -1.91 5.17
CA THR A 28 6.66 -1.62 5.82
C THR A 28 7.70 -1.31 4.75
N TYR A 29 8.34 -0.15 4.87
CA TYR A 29 9.52 0.18 4.08
C TYR A 29 10.78 -0.37 4.76
N LEU A 30 11.55 -1.20 4.06
CA LEU A 30 12.72 -1.89 4.60
C LEU A 30 14.06 -1.20 4.25
N GLY A 31 14.04 -0.15 3.43
CA GLY A 31 15.25 0.61 3.02
C GLY A 31 15.75 0.27 1.62
N HIS A 32 17.08 0.36 1.43
CA HIS A 32 17.87 0.22 0.18
C HIS A 32 17.94 1.44 -0.74
N GLY A 33 16.82 2.10 -1.03
CA GLY A 33 16.79 3.30 -1.86
C GLY A 33 15.52 4.10 -1.65
N SER A 34 15.60 5.44 -1.67
CA SER A 34 14.39 6.27 -1.61
C SER A 34 13.51 5.95 -2.83
N GLU A 35 12.26 5.55 -2.58
CA GLU A 35 11.32 5.11 -3.61
C GLU A 35 9.90 5.60 -3.27
N MET A 36 9.11 5.90 -4.31
CA MET A 36 7.67 6.03 -4.20
C MET A 36 6.96 4.81 -4.76
N ILE A 37 5.98 4.29 -4.02
CA ILE A 37 5.03 3.30 -4.50
C ILE A 37 3.62 3.88 -4.53
N GLU A 38 2.82 3.46 -5.50
CA GLU A 38 1.39 3.71 -5.53
C GLU A 38 0.61 2.44 -5.17
N VAL A 39 -0.22 2.53 -4.14
CA VAL A 39 -1.07 1.44 -3.64
C VAL A 39 -2.50 1.68 -4.11
N ASN A 40 -3.05 0.70 -4.83
CA ASN A 40 -4.37 0.78 -5.45
C ASN A 40 -5.34 -0.19 -4.79
N TYR A 41 -6.35 0.32 -4.09
CA TYR A 41 -7.43 -0.49 -3.51
C TYR A 41 -8.65 -0.47 -4.42
N ARG A 42 -9.14 -1.66 -4.77
CA ARG A 42 -10.36 -1.84 -5.57
C ARG A 42 -11.45 -2.43 -4.70
N TYR A 43 -12.66 -1.87 -4.81
CA TYR A 43 -13.79 -2.21 -3.97
C TYR A 43 -14.95 -2.73 -4.84
N GLN A 44 -15.82 -3.55 -4.23
CA GLN A 44 -17.03 -4.11 -4.87
C GLN A 44 -16.75 -4.68 -6.28
N GLY A 45 -15.78 -5.59 -6.41
CA GLY A 45 -15.49 -6.20 -7.72
C GLY A 45 -14.99 -5.21 -8.78
N ASN A 46 -14.25 -4.17 -8.36
CA ASN A 46 -13.68 -3.10 -9.18
C ASN A 46 -14.67 -2.00 -9.63
N SER A 47 -15.88 -1.91 -9.04
CA SER A 47 -16.81 -0.83 -9.36
C SER A 47 -16.26 0.56 -9.00
N PHE A 48 -15.41 0.66 -7.97
CA PHE A 48 -14.67 1.87 -7.66
C PHE A 48 -13.32 1.54 -7.02
N GLY A 49 -12.39 2.50 -7.09
CA GLY A 49 -11.06 2.36 -6.52
C GLY A 49 -10.57 3.63 -5.83
N LYS A 50 -9.60 3.46 -4.94
CA LYS A 50 -8.84 4.56 -4.34
C LYS A 50 -7.36 4.23 -4.42
N SER A 51 -6.57 5.26 -4.71
CA SER A 51 -5.13 5.17 -4.83
C SER A 51 -4.50 6.05 -3.77
N LEU A 52 -3.39 5.60 -3.21
CA LEU A 52 -2.55 6.42 -2.34
C LEU A 52 -1.09 6.19 -2.69
N SER A 53 -0.28 7.24 -2.56
CA SER A 53 1.16 7.16 -2.78
C SER A 53 1.89 7.14 -1.44
N ILE A 54 2.88 6.25 -1.31
CA ILE A 54 3.77 6.16 -0.16
C ILE A 54 5.20 6.40 -0.66
N THR A 55 5.92 7.33 -0.02
CA THR A 55 7.34 7.57 -0.31
C THR A 55 8.19 7.07 0.84
N GLY A 56 8.98 6.03 0.60
CA GLY A 56 10.04 5.57 1.49
C GLY A 56 11.27 6.45 1.33
N LYS A 57 11.84 6.91 2.44
CA LYS A 57 13.05 7.74 2.47
C LYS A 57 14.10 7.05 3.33
N LEU A 58 15.32 6.97 2.80
CA LEU A 58 16.51 6.59 3.56
C LEU A 58 17.06 7.77 4.37
#